data_AF-A0A966GGT1-F1
#
_entry.id   AF-A0A966GGT1-F1
#
_cell.length_a   1.000
_cell.length_b   1.000
_cell.length_c   1.000
_cell.angle_alpha   90.00
_cell.angle_beta   90.00
_cell.angle_gamma   90.00
#
_symmetry.space_group_name_H-M   'P 1'
#
loop_
_entity.id
_entity.type
_entity.pdbx_description
1 polymer ?
#
loop_
_entity_poly.entity_id
_entity_poly.type
_entity_poly.pdbx_seq_one_letter_code
_entity_poly.pdbx_strand_id
1 'polypeptide(L)'
;MIAAAPAMANLFLSVAALTGLAVLHGVVAGRGRFDPLNRRFLIGLRVTMLLFAGRALVGLTGVEAFRNLVLFAAALVPIAVLILTEGLLRRHAPPWIKAGIGVGTLVFALAALVPASLADPLRLYALLAFQIGGLMAAGLLVVTRDKASLSAQENRAVERLGLSLILLIPLAAADFLTSDIGLPVQVSALAVLFLCWLALSLGRDEARHRGALASFVAVVLAGGLVAAALAFIVPLDMDGTIITAALILAAMLVAVILNDARALRGEEQTLSLLHLLADGRDDLPGFLRGLQGQPLVEGAVLVGADDLADLDTAVLDALFDARPVLRRTDAGRASGDESDHIAHLFDRFAATHVIRASRAPLTLLALSMPAIAASPRAELELRAVQHMASLLSERRG
;
A
#
# COMPACT_ATOMS: atom_id res chain seq x y z
N MET A 1 -33.76 3.62 -19.52
CA MET A 1 -32.73 3.17 -18.55
C MET A 1 -31.31 3.09 -19.14
N ILE A 2 -31.12 3.03 -20.46
CA ILE A 2 -29.79 2.89 -21.11
C ILE A 2 -28.92 4.17 -21.00
N ALA A 3 -29.52 5.37 -20.93
CA ALA A 3 -28.78 6.64 -20.87
C ALA A 3 -28.01 6.89 -19.55
N ALA A 4 -28.31 6.16 -18.48
CA ALA A 4 -27.66 6.34 -17.17
C ALA A 4 -26.42 5.45 -16.98
N ALA A 5 -26.23 4.42 -17.82
CA ALA A 5 -25.15 3.45 -17.65
C ALA A 5 -23.74 4.06 -17.79
N PRO A 6 -23.45 4.92 -18.80
CA PRO A 6 -22.15 5.59 -18.90
C PRO A 6 -21.85 6.50 -17.69
N ALA A 7 -22.86 7.24 -17.22
CA ALA A 7 -22.72 8.14 -16.07
C ALA A 7 -22.40 7.36 -14.78
N MET A 8 -23.14 6.28 -14.53
CA MET A 8 -22.90 5.42 -13.38
C MET A 8 -21.54 4.72 -13.46
N ALA A 9 -21.13 4.29 -14.66
CA ALA A 9 -19.83 3.68 -14.86
C ALA A 9 -18.69 4.65 -14.59
N ASN A 10 -18.77 5.89 -15.09
CA ASN A 10 -17.78 6.93 -14.82
C ASN A 10 -17.70 7.30 -13.33
N LEU A 11 -18.85 7.31 -12.64
CA LEU A 11 -18.89 7.51 -11.19
C LEU A 11 -18.19 6.36 -10.45
N PHE A 12 -18.52 5.11 -10.80
CA PHE A 12 -17.87 3.92 -10.21
C PHE A 12 -16.35 3.94 -10.44
N LEU A 13 -15.91 4.21 -11.66
CA LEU A 13 -14.49 4.30 -12.02
C LEU A 13 -13.77 5.39 -11.21
N SER A 14 -14.41 6.55 -11.01
CA SER A 14 -13.87 7.64 -10.20
C SER A 14 -13.74 7.25 -8.73
N VAL A 15 -14.76 6.60 -8.15
CA VAL A 15 -14.74 6.11 -6.77
C VAL A 15 -13.71 4.99 -6.58
N ALA A 16 -13.58 4.10 -7.55
CA ALA A 16 -12.58 3.04 -7.55
C ALA A 16 -11.16 3.65 -7.53
N ALA A 17 -10.88 4.59 -8.43
CA ALA A 17 -9.60 5.31 -8.48
C ALA A 17 -9.30 6.04 -7.16
N LEU A 18 -10.28 6.74 -6.58
CA LEU A 18 -10.15 7.38 -5.26
C LEU A 18 -9.83 6.38 -4.16
N THR A 19 -10.47 5.21 -4.17
CA THR A 19 -10.22 4.13 -3.20
C THR A 19 -8.78 3.66 -3.31
N GLY A 20 -8.31 3.35 -4.53
CA GLY A 20 -6.93 2.93 -4.76
C GLY A 20 -5.90 4.00 -4.33
N LEU A 21 -6.15 5.26 -4.67
CA LEU A 21 -5.31 6.39 -4.26
C LEU A 21 -5.29 6.58 -2.74
N ALA A 22 -6.44 6.47 -2.07
CA ALA A 22 -6.54 6.63 -0.62
C ALA A 22 -5.76 5.54 0.13
N VAL A 23 -5.86 4.30 -0.35
CA VAL A 23 -5.10 3.17 0.16
C VAL A 23 -3.59 3.42 0.00
N LEU A 24 -3.14 3.76 -1.21
CA LEU A 24 -1.74 4.04 -1.47
C LEU A 24 -1.22 5.23 -0.65
N HIS A 25 -1.99 6.32 -0.56
CA HIS A 25 -1.63 7.48 0.25
C HIS A 25 -1.47 7.09 1.72
N GLY A 26 -2.36 6.27 2.26
CA GLY A 26 -2.25 5.76 3.63
C GLY A 26 -0.96 4.97 3.86
N VAL A 27 -0.61 4.06 2.94
CA VAL A 27 0.62 3.26 3.03
C VAL A 27 1.87 4.14 2.96
N VAL A 28 1.93 5.07 2.00
CA VAL A 28 3.11 5.96 1.85
C VAL A 28 3.24 6.94 3.03
N ALA A 29 2.12 7.48 3.53
CA ALA A 29 2.15 8.37 4.67
C ALA A 29 2.62 7.66 5.95
N GLY A 30 2.27 6.38 6.12
CA GLY A 30 2.69 5.55 7.26
C GLY A 30 4.19 5.26 7.29
N ARG A 31 4.80 5.02 6.13
CA ARG A 31 6.24 4.66 6.00
C ARG A 31 7.24 5.81 6.18
N GLY A 32 6.76 7.02 6.47
CA GLY A 32 7.61 8.18 6.71
C GLY A 32 7.22 9.37 5.85
N ARG A 33 6.21 10.12 6.31
CA ARG A 33 5.73 11.37 5.68
C ARG A 33 6.79 12.46 5.51
N PHE A 34 7.91 12.37 6.24
CA PHE A 34 8.97 13.38 6.26
C PHE A 34 10.13 13.09 5.31
N ASP A 35 10.17 11.89 4.71
CA ASP A 35 11.11 11.63 3.62
C ASP A 35 10.78 12.58 2.45
N PRO A 36 11.76 13.37 1.95
CA PRO A 36 11.58 14.25 0.81
C PRO A 36 10.94 13.59 -0.41
N LEU A 37 11.23 12.31 -0.68
CA LEU A 37 10.65 11.60 -1.81
C LEU A 37 9.16 11.29 -1.57
N ASN A 38 8.83 10.75 -0.40
CA ASN A 38 7.44 10.46 -0.02
C ASN A 38 6.58 11.72 -0.05
N ARG A 39 7.09 12.86 0.44
CA ARG A 39 6.36 14.14 0.39
C ARG A 39 6.04 14.56 -1.05
N ARG A 40 6.98 14.41 -1.98
CA ARG A 40 6.77 14.71 -3.41
C ARG A 40 5.77 13.75 -4.04
N PHE A 41 5.85 12.47 -3.72
CA PHE A 41 4.90 11.48 -4.21
C PHE A 41 3.47 11.72 -3.69
N LEU A 42 3.32 12.07 -2.40
CA LEU A 42 2.04 12.42 -1.79
C LEU A 42 1.40 13.65 -2.43
N ILE A 43 2.19 14.64 -2.89
CA ILE A 43 1.66 15.78 -3.67
C ILE A 43 1.02 15.28 -4.97
N GLY A 44 1.71 14.40 -5.71
CA GLY A 44 1.16 13.75 -6.90
C GLY A 44 -0.14 13.02 -6.62
N LEU A 45 -0.18 12.20 -5.57
CA LEU A 45 -1.40 11.46 -5.20
C LEU A 45 -2.56 12.39 -4.87
N ARG A 46 -2.32 13.50 -4.15
CA ARG A 46 -3.37 14.47 -3.79
C ARG A 46 -3.92 15.22 -4.99
N VAL A 47 -3.08 15.60 -5.95
CA VAL A 47 -3.54 16.22 -7.19
C VAL A 47 -4.44 15.26 -7.97
N THR A 48 -4.03 13.99 -8.07
CA THR A 48 -4.84 12.96 -8.74
C THR A 48 -6.14 12.68 -7.98
N MET A 49 -6.11 12.66 -6.64
CA MET A 49 -7.32 12.55 -5.82
C MET A 49 -8.27 13.72 -6.07
N LEU A 50 -7.77 14.95 -6.15
CA LEU A 50 -8.58 16.13 -6.43
C LEU A 50 -9.30 16.00 -7.78
N LEU A 51 -8.61 15.48 -8.80
CA LEU A 51 -9.17 15.23 -10.12
C LEU A 51 -10.33 14.23 -10.06
N PHE A 52 -10.13 13.04 -9.46
CA PHE A 52 -11.19 12.03 -9.38
C PHE A 52 -12.31 12.38 -8.40
N ALA A 53 -12.03 13.14 -7.34
CA ALA A 53 -13.04 13.70 -6.46
C ALA A 53 -13.93 14.69 -7.22
N GLY A 54 -13.32 15.59 -8.01
CA GLY A 54 -14.05 16.47 -8.92
C GLY A 54 -14.94 15.70 -9.88
N ARG A 55 -14.42 14.64 -10.51
CA ARG A 55 -15.21 13.79 -11.43
C ARG A 55 -16.38 13.09 -10.76
N ALA A 56 -16.16 12.51 -9.57
CA ALA A 56 -17.23 11.90 -8.80
C ALA A 56 -18.31 12.92 -8.44
N LEU A 57 -17.93 14.13 -8.04
CA LEU A 57 -18.86 15.22 -7.72
C LEU A 57 -19.63 15.70 -8.96
N VAL A 58 -19.00 15.77 -10.13
CA VAL A 58 -19.71 16.03 -11.41
C VAL A 58 -20.76 14.93 -11.65
N GLY A 59 -20.40 13.66 -11.50
CA GLY A 59 -21.33 12.54 -11.69
C GLY A 59 -22.51 12.52 -10.70
N LEU A 60 -22.29 12.96 -9.46
CA LEU A 60 -23.32 12.98 -8.41
C LEU A 60 -24.24 14.19 -8.47
N THR A 61 -23.71 15.36 -8.85
CA THR A 61 -24.43 16.64 -8.70
C THR A 61 -24.77 17.32 -10.03
N GLY A 62 -24.02 17.02 -11.10
CA GLY A 62 -24.14 17.72 -12.39
C GLY A 62 -23.70 19.18 -12.36
N VAL A 63 -23.11 19.67 -11.27
CA VAL A 63 -22.77 21.10 -11.12
C VAL A 63 -21.50 21.46 -11.90
N GLU A 64 -21.58 22.51 -12.71
CA GLU A 64 -20.51 22.93 -13.60
C GLU A 64 -19.25 23.42 -12.86
N ALA A 65 -19.38 23.94 -11.63
CA ALA A 65 -18.23 24.30 -10.80
C ALA A 65 -17.28 23.11 -10.54
N PHE A 66 -17.80 21.88 -10.45
CA PHE A 66 -16.96 20.70 -10.31
C PHE A 66 -16.23 20.33 -11.61
N ARG A 67 -16.77 20.68 -12.78
CA ARG A 67 -16.04 20.54 -14.05
C ARG A 67 -14.84 21.47 -14.08
N ASN A 68 -14.99 22.72 -13.63
CA ASN A 68 -13.87 23.66 -13.48
C ASN A 68 -12.81 23.12 -12.50
N LEU A 69 -13.25 22.49 -11.40
CA LEU A 69 -12.34 21.81 -10.46
C LEU A 69 -11.55 20.67 -11.14
N VAL A 70 -12.20 19.86 -11.98
CA VAL A 70 -11.52 18.80 -12.74
C VAL A 70 -10.47 19.38 -13.68
N LEU A 71 -10.80 20.44 -14.42
CA LEU A 71 -9.86 21.12 -15.33
C LEU A 71 -8.68 21.75 -14.57
N PHE A 72 -8.95 22.36 -13.41
CA PHE A 72 -7.92 22.90 -12.53
C PHE A 72 -6.99 21.80 -12.01
N ALA A 73 -7.55 20.68 -11.52
CA ALA A 73 -6.76 19.53 -11.07
C ALA A 73 -5.95 18.92 -12.22
N ALA A 74 -6.54 18.83 -13.41
CA ALA A 74 -5.87 18.37 -14.63
C ALA A 74 -4.67 19.25 -15.02
N ALA A 75 -4.76 20.57 -14.85
CA ALA A 75 -3.65 21.50 -15.09
C ALA A 75 -2.48 21.35 -14.09
N LEU A 76 -2.75 20.81 -12.90
CA LEU A 76 -1.75 20.52 -11.87
C LEU A 76 -1.01 19.19 -12.09
N VAL A 77 -1.54 18.29 -12.94
CA VAL A 77 -0.92 16.97 -13.17
C VAL A 77 0.52 17.08 -13.68
N PRO A 78 0.83 17.88 -14.73
CA PRO A 78 2.20 17.98 -15.24
C PRO A 78 3.24 18.46 -14.21
N ILE A 79 2.90 19.47 -13.41
CA ILE A 79 3.81 19.96 -12.37
C ILE A 79 4.00 18.93 -11.25
N ALA A 80 2.96 18.20 -10.88
CA ALA A 80 3.04 17.16 -9.87
C ALA A 80 3.92 15.98 -10.32
N VAL A 81 3.77 15.56 -11.59
CA VAL A 81 4.63 14.55 -12.22
C VAL A 81 6.07 15.05 -12.30
N LEU A 82 6.32 16.30 -12.69
CA LEU A 82 7.67 16.87 -12.74
C LEU A 82 8.34 16.85 -11.36
N ILE A 83 7.65 17.31 -10.32
CA ILE A 83 8.16 17.31 -8.93
C ILE A 83 8.52 15.89 -8.48
N LEU A 84 7.68 14.91 -8.80
CA LEU A 84 7.96 13.51 -8.52
C LEU A 84 9.21 13.01 -9.28
N THR A 85 9.30 13.28 -10.57
CA THR A 85 10.45 12.90 -11.41
C THR A 85 11.75 13.50 -10.88
N GLU A 86 11.76 14.77 -10.46
CA GLU A 86 12.94 15.38 -9.82
C GLU A 86 13.33 14.70 -8.51
N GLY A 87 12.34 14.30 -7.71
CA GLY A 87 12.57 13.54 -6.47
C GLY A 87 13.22 12.20 -6.75
N LEU A 88 12.69 11.48 -7.72
CA LEU A 88 13.16 10.16 -8.11
C LEU A 88 14.55 10.17 -8.72
N LEU A 89 14.87 11.17 -9.54
CA LEU A 89 16.16 11.26 -10.24
C LEU A 89 17.24 11.98 -9.43
N ARG A 90 16.92 12.50 -8.23
CA ARG A 90 17.81 13.35 -7.40
C ARG A 90 18.46 14.50 -8.19
N ARG A 91 17.82 14.91 -9.30
CA ARG A 91 18.35 15.88 -10.26
C ARG A 91 17.28 16.89 -10.60
N HIS A 92 17.70 18.13 -10.78
CA HIS A 92 16.82 19.17 -11.27
C HIS A 92 16.61 19.06 -12.78
N ALA A 93 15.34 19.17 -13.19
CA ALA A 93 14.97 19.32 -14.58
C ALA A 93 15.58 20.61 -15.15
N PRO A 94 15.89 20.64 -16.46
CA PRO A 94 16.32 21.84 -17.15
C PRO A 94 15.38 23.03 -16.88
N PRO A 95 15.93 24.26 -16.75
CA PRO A 95 15.15 25.43 -16.36
C PRO A 95 14.02 25.74 -17.35
N TRP A 96 14.20 25.44 -18.63
CA TRP A 96 13.18 25.63 -19.65
C TRP A 96 11.98 24.67 -19.49
N ILE A 97 12.21 23.41 -19.07
CA ILE A 97 11.13 22.46 -18.76
C ILE A 97 10.34 22.96 -17.55
N LYS A 98 11.05 23.40 -16.50
CA LYS A 98 10.43 23.96 -15.29
C LYS A 98 9.58 25.19 -15.59
N ALA A 99 10.14 26.14 -16.33
CA ALA A 99 9.45 27.36 -16.70
C ALA A 99 8.24 27.04 -17.60
N GLY A 100 8.40 26.19 -18.60
CA GLY A 100 7.31 25.78 -19.49
C GLY A 100 6.17 25.10 -18.74
N ILE A 101 6.47 24.12 -17.88
CA ILE A 101 5.47 23.43 -17.06
C ILE A 101 4.85 24.37 -16.03
N GLY A 102 5.65 25.18 -15.33
CA GLY A 102 5.17 26.11 -14.32
C GLY A 102 4.24 27.20 -14.89
N VAL A 103 4.66 27.86 -15.98
CA VAL A 103 3.86 28.86 -16.68
C VAL A 103 2.61 28.21 -17.28
N GLY A 104 2.76 27.05 -17.93
CA GLY A 104 1.62 26.32 -18.49
C GLY A 104 0.59 25.94 -17.43
N THR A 105 1.02 25.41 -16.28
CA THR A 105 0.13 25.11 -15.15
C THR A 105 -0.61 26.35 -14.69
N LEU A 106 0.06 27.50 -14.55
CA LEU A 106 -0.59 28.75 -14.16
C LEU A 106 -1.64 29.20 -15.20
N VAL A 107 -1.27 29.20 -16.48
CA VAL A 107 -2.17 29.58 -17.59
C VAL A 107 -3.41 28.70 -17.61
N PHE A 108 -3.26 27.38 -17.56
CA PHE A 108 -4.39 26.45 -17.62
C PHE A 108 -5.21 26.41 -16.32
N ALA A 109 -4.59 26.62 -15.16
CA ALA A 109 -5.30 26.77 -13.90
C ALA A 109 -6.22 28.00 -13.90
N LEU A 110 -5.76 29.12 -14.47
CA LEU A 110 -6.59 30.31 -14.65
C LEU A 110 -7.65 30.10 -15.75
N ALA A 111 -7.29 29.44 -16.85
CA ALA A 111 -8.22 29.11 -17.92
C ALA A 111 -9.36 28.16 -17.47
N ALA A 112 -9.13 27.37 -16.42
CA ALA A 112 -10.17 26.52 -15.81
C ALA A 112 -11.30 27.33 -15.16
N LEU A 113 -11.06 28.59 -14.79
CA LEU A 113 -12.08 29.49 -14.23
C LEU A 113 -12.91 30.20 -15.31
N VAL A 114 -12.46 30.16 -16.57
CA VAL A 114 -13.16 30.79 -17.69
C VAL A 114 -14.39 29.94 -18.07
N PRO A 115 -15.56 30.55 -18.31
CA PRO A 115 -16.75 29.83 -18.75
C PRO A 115 -16.52 29.01 -20.02
N ALA A 116 -17.05 27.79 -20.07
CA ALA A 116 -16.89 26.85 -21.18
C ALA A 116 -17.30 27.45 -22.54
N SER A 117 -18.35 28.27 -22.56
CA SER A 117 -18.87 28.93 -23.77
C SER A 117 -17.87 29.84 -24.49
N LEU A 118 -16.84 30.32 -23.79
CA LEU A 118 -15.86 31.26 -24.34
C LEU A 118 -14.53 30.57 -24.72
N ALA A 119 -14.26 29.39 -24.18
CA ALA A 119 -12.93 28.78 -24.20
C ALA A 119 -12.90 27.38 -24.84
N ASP A 120 -14.01 26.65 -24.85
CA ASP A 120 -14.07 25.32 -25.43
C ASP A 120 -14.44 25.41 -26.92
N PRO A 121 -13.87 24.55 -27.79
CA PRO A 121 -13.06 23.37 -27.48
C PRO A 121 -11.54 23.63 -27.38
N LEU A 122 -11.08 24.84 -27.74
CA LEU A 122 -9.65 25.15 -27.82
C LEU A 122 -8.92 24.88 -26.50
N ARG A 123 -9.51 25.25 -25.37
CA ARG A 123 -8.97 25.01 -24.03
C ARG A 123 -8.73 23.52 -23.75
N LEU A 124 -9.65 22.64 -24.14
CA LEU A 124 -9.54 21.20 -23.89
C LEU A 124 -8.38 20.59 -24.68
N TYR A 125 -8.26 20.92 -25.97
CA TYR A 125 -7.15 20.45 -26.80
C TYR A 125 -5.81 21.03 -26.37
N ALA A 126 -5.78 22.31 -25.99
CA ALA A 126 -4.57 22.96 -25.48
C ALA A 126 -4.13 22.34 -24.13
N LEU A 127 -5.08 22.04 -23.24
CA LEU A 127 -4.81 21.36 -21.97
C LEU A 127 -4.33 19.93 -22.20
N LEU A 128 -4.93 19.20 -23.14
CA LEU A 128 -4.49 17.87 -23.56
C LEU A 128 -3.05 17.90 -24.07
N ALA A 129 -2.73 18.82 -24.99
CA ALA A 129 -1.38 18.98 -25.52
C ALA A 129 -0.37 19.31 -24.41
N PHE A 130 -0.76 20.18 -23.46
CA PHE A 130 0.05 20.50 -22.30
C PHE A 130 0.29 19.28 -21.39
N GLN A 131 -0.75 18.47 -21.13
CA GLN A 131 -0.61 17.25 -20.34
C GLN A 131 0.31 16.24 -21.02
N ILE A 132 0.07 15.93 -22.29
CA ILE A 132 0.92 15.01 -23.06
C ILE A 132 2.35 15.51 -23.07
N GLY A 133 2.57 16.80 -23.38
CA GLY A 133 3.90 17.40 -23.38
C GLY A 133 4.60 17.30 -22.02
N GLY A 134 3.88 17.55 -20.92
CA GLY A 134 4.40 17.42 -19.56
C GLY A 134 4.76 15.99 -19.17
N LEU A 135 3.88 15.03 -19.45
CA LEU A 135 4.15 13.61 -19.18
C LEU A 135 5.29 13.08 -20.08
N MET A 136 5.34 13.49 -21.35
CA MET A 136 6.43 13.14 -22.26
C MET A 136 7.78 13.72 -21.80
N ALA A 137 7.81 14.98 -21.34
CA ALA A 137 9.02 15.58 -20.80
C ALA A 137 9.53 14.81 -19.57
N ALA A 138 8.62 14.46 -18.64
CA ALA A 138 8.96 13.63 -17.48
C ALA A 138 9.43 12.22 -17.89
N GLY A 139 8.76 11.58 -18.85
CA GLY A 139 9.13 10.28 -19.39
C GLY A 139 10.51 10.31 -20.06
N LEU A 140 10.81 11.35 -20.83
CA LEU A 140 12.11 11.55 -21.45
C LEU A 140 13.21 11.65 -20.39
N LEU A 141 13.00 12.45 -19.34
CA LEU A 141 13.95 12.56 -18.22
C LEU A 141 14.20 11.21 -17.53
N VAL A 142 13.16 10.38 -17.40
CA VAL A 142 13.27 9.02 -16.83
C VAL A 142 14.05 8.07 -17.73
N VAL A 143 13.89 8.17 -19.05
CA VAL A 143 14.57 7.32 -20.05
C VAL A 143 16.03 7.74 -20.24
N THR A 144 16.31 9.04 -20.32
CA THR A 144 17.66 9.58 -20.54
C THR A 144 18.50 9.66 -19.26
N ARG A 145 18.04 9.04 -18.17
CA ARG A 145 18.74 9.12 -16.88
C ARG A 145 20.02 8.31 -16.89
N ASP A 146 20.98 8.74 -16.08
CA ASP A 146 22.16 7.95 -15.77
C ASP A 146 21.83 6.88 -14.73
N LYS A 147 21.83 5.61 -15.15
CA LYS A 147 21.54 4.47 -14.27
C LYS A 147 22.64 4.24 -13.24
N ALA A 148 23.89 4.67 -13.49
CA ALA A 148 25.00 4.46 -12.56
C ALA A 148 24.91 5.37 -11.32
N SER A 149 24.17 6.48 -11.43
CA SER A 149 24.00 7.45 -10.34
C SER A 149 23.04 7.01 -9.22
N LEU A 150 22.30 5.91 -9.42
CA LEU A 150 21.26 5.42 -8.51
C LEU A 150 21.52 3.97 -8.10
N SER A 151 21.10 3.60 -6.89
CA SER A 151 21.14 2.21 -6.44
C SER A 151 20.24 1.32 -7.31
N ALA A 152 20.45 0.00 -7.24
CA ALA A 152 19.63 -0.97 -7.97
C ALA A 152 18.15 -0.91 -7.55
N GLN A 153 17.85 -0.62 -6.28
CA GLN A 153 16.49 -0.50 -5.78
C GLN A 153 15.81 0.78 -6.29
N GLU A 154 16.52 1.91 -6.26
CA GLU A 154 16.01 3.16 -6.81
C GLU A 154 15.76 3.07 -8.31
N ASN A 155 16.67 2.47 -9.06
CA ASN A 155 16.48 2.24 -10.50
C ASN A 155 15.23 1.40 -10.79
N ARG A 156 14.93 0.39 -9.97
CA ARG A 156 13.69 -0.39 -10.10
C ARG A 156 12.45 0.45 -9.80
N ALA A 157 12.49 1.30 -8.77
CA ALA A 157 11.41 2.22 -8.46
C ALA A 157 11.14 3.19 -9.61
N VAL A 158 12.20 3.78 -10.17
CA VAL A 158 12.12 4.67 -11.33
C VAL A 158 11.59 3.94 -12.56
N GLU A 159 12.03 2.71 -12.84
CA GLU A 159 11.53 1.93 -13.98
C GLU A 159 10.03 1.59 -13.83
N ARG A 160 9.59 1.15 -12.65
CA ARG A 160 8.16 0.83 -12.45
C ARG A 160 7.27 2.07 -12.51
N LEU A 161 7.70 3.18 -11.90
CA LEU A 161 6.97 4.45 -12.00
C LEU A 161 7.01 5.00 -13.44
N GLY A 162 8.12 4.84 -14.16
CA GLY A 162 8.24 5.18 -15.57
C GLY A 162 7.31 4.38 -16.48
N LEU A 163 7.13 3.08 -16.22
CA LEU A 163 6.16 2.24 -16.94
C LEU A 163 4.72 2.75 -16.76
N SER A 164 4.38 3.26 -15.58
CA SER A 164 3.05 3.84 -15.35
C SER A 164 2.82 5.12 -16.19
N LEU A 165 3.86 5.93 -16.44
CA LEU A 165 3.76 7.11 -17.31
C LEU A 165 3.37 6.73 -18.74
N ILE A 166 3.92 5.62 -19.27
CA ILE A 166 3.60 5.11 -20.61
C ILE A 166 2.12 4.76 -20.72
N LEU A 167 1.52 4.18 -19.66
CA LEU A 167 0.09 3.87 -19.64
C LEU A 167 -0.78 5.12 -19.41
N LEU A 168 -0.32 6.06 -18.59
CA LEU A 168 -1.05 7.28 -18.27
C LEU A 168 -1.28 8.18 -19.49
N ILE A 169 -0.29 8.31 -20.39
CA ILE A 169 -0.41 9.19 -21.58
C ILE A 169 -1.62 8.83 -22.47
N PRO A 170 -1.74 7.60 -23.02
CA PRO A 170 -2.84 7.26 -23.92
C PRO A 170 -4.19 7.21 -23.18
N LEU A 171 -4.23 6.76 -21.93
CA LEU A 171 -5.48 6.67 -21.17
C LEU A 171 -5.98 8.05 -20.70
N ALA A 172 -5.07 8.98 -20.38
CA ALA A 172 -5.44 10.37 -20.14
C ALA A 172 -5.91 11.05 -21.43
N ALA A 173 -5.25 10.79 -22.57
CA ALA A 173 -5.67 11.34 -23.85
C ALA A 173 -7.06 10.84 -24.27
N ALA A 174 -7.34 9.55 -24.07
CA ALA A 174 -8.64 8.95 -24.34
C ALA A 174 -9.80 9.65 -23.58
N ASP A 175 -9.53 10.16 -22.38
CA ASP A 175 -10.52 10.88 -21.57
C ASP A 175 -10.87 12.27 -22.12
N PHE A 176 -9.92 12.95 -22.75
CA PHE A 176 -10.18 14.23 -23.43
C PHE A 176 -10.87 14.01 -24.77
N LEU A 177 -10.53 12.92 -25.45
CA LEU A 177 -11.06 12.55 -26.75
C LEU A 177 -12.31 11.66 -26.65
N THR A 178 -12.91 11.53 -25.46
CA THR A 178 -14.06 10.64 -25.24
C THR A 178 -15.23 11.01 -26.14
N SER A 179 -15.52 12.32 -26.32
CA SER A 179 -16.55 12.80 -27.24
C SER A 179 -16.24 12.53 -28.71
N ASP A 180 -14.96 12.60 -29.08
CA ASP A 180 -14.51 12.56 -30.47
C ASP A 180 -14.34 11.11 -30.97
N ILE A 181 -13.89 10.21 -30.10
CA ILE A 181 -13.67 8.78 -30.37
C ILE A 181 -14.94 7.97 -30.09
N GLY A 182 -15.92 8.54 -29.38
CA GLY A 182 -17.15 7.85 -29.00
C GLY A 182 -16.92 6.78 -27.93
N LEU A 183 -15.96 7.00 -27.02
CA LEU A 183 -15.72 6.07 -25.92
C LEU A 183 -16.85 6.18 -24.89
N PRO A 184 -17.43 5.06 -24.43
CA PRO A 184 -18.56 5.12 -23.49
C PRO A 184 -18.13 5.49 -22.06
N VAL A 185 -16.84 5.35 -21.72
CA VAL A 185 -16.31 5.57 -20.37
C VAL A 185 -14.94 6.24 -20.36
N GLN A 186 -14.64 6.92 -19.27
CA GLN A 186 -13.37 7.59 -18.99
C GLN A 186 -12.37 6.59 -18.39
N VAL A 187 -11.44 6.11 -19.21
CA VAL A 187 -10.52 5.00 -18.92
C VAL A 187 -9.32 5.40 -18.07
N SER A 188 -9.01 6.69 -17.88
CA SER A 188 -7.86 7.10 -17.06
C SER A 188 -7.89 6.62 -15.60
N ALA A 189 -9.07 6.32 -15.05
CA ALA A 189 -9.22 5.70 -13.74
C ALA A 189 -8.45 4.36 -13.65
N LEU A 190 -8.45 3.58 -14.73
CA LEU A 190 -7.73 2.31 -14.82
C LEU A 190 -6.21 2.52 -14.81
N ALA A 191 -5.71 3.55 -15.50
CA ALA A 191 -4.28 3.89 -15.48
C ALA A 191 -3.80 4.25 -14.07
N VAL A 192 -4.62 4.98 -13.33
CA VAL A 192 -4.29 5.41 -11.97
C VAL A 192 -4.39 4.27 -10.97
N LEU A 193 -5.38 3.39 -11.10
CA LEU A 193 -5.42 2.14 -10.33
C LEU A 193 -4.18 1.28 -10.59
N PHE A 194 -3.77 1.17 -11.86
CA PHE A 194 -2.54 0.46 -12.21
C PHE A 194 -1.28 1.09 -11.60
N LEU A 195 -1.16 2.42 -11.64
CA LEU A 195 -0.11 3.16 -10.92
C LEU A 195 -0.13 2.81 -9.42
N CYS A 196 -1.31 2.80 -8.80
CA CYS A 196 -1.45 2.50 -7.38
C CYS A 196 -0.93 1.10 -7.04
N TRP A 197 -1.33 0.13 -7.84
CA TRP A 197 -0.88 -1.25 -7.71
C TRP A 197 0.64 -1.39 -7.92
N LEU A 198 1.20 -0.79 -8.97
CA LEU A 198 2.64 -0.79 -9.21
C LEU A 198 3.43 -0.17 -8.05
N ALA A 199 2.94 0.94 -7.50
CA ALA A 199 3.58 1.62 -6.38
C ALA A 199 3.58 0.75 -5.11
N LEU A 200 2.48 0.05 -4.81
CA LEU A 200 2.44 -0.89 -3.68
C LEU A 200 3.35 -2.10 -3.90
N SER A 201 3.42 -2.62 -5.13
CA SER A 201 4.28 -3.76 -5.47
C SER A 201 5.77 -3.49 -5.27
N LEU A 202 6.21 -2.23 -5.21
CA LEU A 202 7.60 -1.85 -4.95
C LEU A 202 8.07 -2.24 -3.54
N GLY A 203 7.15 -2.37 -2.59
CA GLY A 203 7.47 -2.77 -1.22
C GLY A 203 7.77 -4.25 -1.04
N ARG A 204 7.63 -5.09 -2.08
CA ARG A 204 7.80 -6.54 -1.98
C ARG A 204 9.15 -6.98 -2.57
N ASP A 205 9.94 -7.71 -1.77
CA ASP A 205 11.26 -8.25 -2.16
C ASP A 205 11.18 -9.32 -3.27
N GLU A 206 10.04 -10.00 -3.43
CA GLU A 206 9.91 -11.17 -4.33
C GLU A 206 9.60 -10.83 -5.79
N ALA A 207 9.24 -9.59 -6.13
CA ALA A 207 8.79 -9.27 -7.48
C ALA A 207 9.96 -8.92 -8.41
N ARG A 208 10.63 -9.95 -8.95
CA ARG A 208 11.44 -9.82 -10.18
C ARG A 208 10.58 -9.11 -11.24
N HIS A 209 11.14 -8.17 -12.00
CA HIS A 209 10.41 -7.26 -12.92
C HIS A 209 9.39 -7.98 -13.85
N ARG A 210 9.71 -9.23 -14.25
CA ARG A 210 8.81 -10.10 -15.05
C ARG A 210 7.56 -10.55 -14.30
N GLY A 211 7.63 -10.79 -12.99
CA GLY A 211 6.50 -11.24 -12.18
C GLY A 211 5.42 -10.18 -12.03
N ALA A 212 5.81 -8.90 -11.88
CA ALA A 212 4.86 -7.79 -11.87
C ALA A 212 4.17 -7.64 -13.24
N LEU A 213 4.94 -7.60 -14.33
CA LEU A 213 4.32 -7.49 -15.66
C LEU A 213 3.41 -8.69 -15.99
N ALA A 214 3.82 -9.91 -15.64
CA ALA A 214 3.01 -11.11 -15.84
C ALA A 214 1.72 -11.08 -15.02
N SER A 215 1.78 -10.64 -13.76
CA SER A 215 0.60 -10.49 -12.90
C SER A 215 -0.38 -9.46 -13.47
N PHE A 216 0.14 -8.35 -14.02
CA PHE A 216 -0.69 -7.36 -14.70
C PHE A 216 -1.40 -7.93 -15.93
N VAL A 217 -0.63 -8.56 -16.82
CA VAL A 217 -1.18 -9.20 -18.02
C VAL A 217 -2.23 -10.24 -17.63
N ALA A 218 -1.99 -11.00 -16.56
CA ALA A 218 -2.96 -11.96 -16.04
C ALA A 218 -4.26 -11.27 -15.56
N VAL A 219 -4.19 -10.16 -14.81
CA VAL A 219 -5.37 -9.41 -14.36
C VAL A 219 -6.15 -8.83 -15.55
N VAL A 220 -5.46 -8.24 -16.53
CA VAL A 220 -6.11 -7.68 -17.73
C VAL A 220 -6.75 -8.78 -18.58
N LEU A 221 -6.05 -9.90 -18.81
CA LEU A 221 -6.60 -11.04 -19.55
C LEU A 221 -7.77 -11.69 -18.82
N ALA A 222 -7.67 -11.87 -17.51
CA ALA A 222 -8.76 -12.42 -16.70
C ALA A 222 -9.99 -11.50 -16.74
N GLY A 223 -9.81 -10.20 -16.53
CA GLY A 223 -10.89 -9.22 -16.62
C GLY A 223 -11.53 -9.19 -18.01
N GLY A 224 -10.69 -9.21 -19.06
CA GLY A 224 -11.14 -9.28 -20.45
C GLY A 224 -11.90 -10.56 -20.78
N LEU A 225 -11.45 -11.71 -20.27
CA LEU A 225 -12.09 -13.01 -20.48
C LEU A 225 -13.44 -13.10 -19.75
N VAL A 226 -13.54 -12.56 -18.53
CA VAL A 226 -14.81 -12.46 -17.79
C VAL A 226 -15.78 -11.53 -18.53
N ALA A 227 -15.31 -10.37 -19.04
CA ALA A 227 -16.13 -9.46 -19.82
C ALA A 227 -16.61 -10.09 -21.13
N ALA A 228 -15.74 -10.82 -21.84
CA ALA A 228 -16.09 -11.55 -23.06
C ALA A 228 -17.11 -12.68 -22.79
N ALA A 229 -16.93 -13.43 -21.70
CA ALA A 229 -17.89 -14.46 -21.30
C ALA A 229 -19.26 -13.85 -20.97
N LEU A 230 -19.31 -12.70 -20.29
CA LEU A 230 -20.54 -11.97 -20.02
C LEU A 230 -21.21 -11.47 -21.30
N ALA A 231 -20.44 -10.91 -22.25
CA ALA A 231 -20.95 -10.48 -23.54
C ALA A 231 -21.46 -11.64 -24.41
N PHE A 232 -20.99 -12.86 -24.18
CA PHE A 232 -21.51 -14.07 -24.84
C PHE A 232 -22.85 -14.54 -24.23
N ILE A 233 -23.01 -14.42 -22.91
CA ILE A 233 -24.22 -14.87 -22.19
C ILE A 233 -25.34 -13.82 -22.29
N VAL A 234 -24.99 -12.55 -22.20
CA VAL A 234 -25.91 -11.41 -22.24
C VAL A 234 -25.67 -10.66 -23.54
N PRO A 235 -26.71 -10.40 -24.36
CA PRO A 235 -26.56 -9.66 -25.61
C PRO A 235 -26.25 -8.19 -25.33
N LEU A 236 -24.97 -7.90 -25.05
CA LEU A 236 -24.43 -6.57 -24.87
C LEU A 236 -23.98 -6.03 -26.22
N ASP A 237 -24.23 -4.75 -26.45
CA ASP A 237 -23.60 -4.01 -27.53
C ASP A 237 -22.10 -3.76 -27.22
N MET A 238 -21.37 -3.19 -28.18
CA MET A 238 -19.94 -2.92 -28.02
C MET A 238 -19.69 -1.98 -26.83
N ASP A 239 -20.54 -0.96 -26.66
CA ASP A 239 -20.45 0.00 -25.56
C ASP A 239 -20.70 -0.66 -24.20
N GLY A 240 -21.75 -1.49 -24.10
CA GLY A 240 -22.04 -2.29 -22.91
C GLY A 240 -20.91 -3.25 -22.57
N THR A 241 -20.24 -3.82 -23.57
CA THR A 241 -19.07 -4.69 -23.38
C THR A 241 -17.88 -3.91 -22.83
N ILE A 242 -17.57 -2.73 -23.39
CA ILE A 242 -16.48 -1.86 -22.92
C ILE A 242 -16.75 -1.37 -21.49
N ILE A 243 -17.97 -0.90 -21.21
CA ILE A 243 -18.38 -0.48 -19.86
C ILE A 243 -18.17 -1.64 -18.87
N THR A 244 -18.68 -2.83 -19.20
CA THR A 244 -18.59 -4.01 -18.34
C THR A 244 -17.14 -4.42 -18.09
N ALA A 245 -16.30 -4.42 -19.14
CA ALA A 245 -14.88 -4.70 -19.00
C ALA A 245 -14.16 -3.69 -18.09
N ALA A 246 -14.44 -2.40 -18.26
CA ALA A 246 -13.85 -1.35 -17.43
C ALA A 246 -14.27 -1.48 -15.95
N LEU A 247 -15.54 -1.79 -15.68
CA LEU A 247 -16.04 -2.00 -14.31
C LEU A 247 -15.38 -3.21 -13.64
N ILE A 248 -15.30 -4.35 -14.33
CA ILE A 248 -14.67 -5.57 -13.83
C ILE A 248 -13.19 -5.31 -13.54
N LEU A 249 -12.48 -4.70 -14.48
CA LEU A 249 -11.05 -4.44 -14.34
C LEU A 249 -10.78 -3.48 -13.16
N ALA A 250 -11.59 -2.43 -13.02
CA ALA A 250 -11.48 -1.51 -11.89
C ALA A 250 -11.75 -2.21 -10.55
N ALA A 251 -12.80 -3.03 -10.46
CA ALA A 251 -13.13 -3.80 -9.26
C ALA A 251 -12.00 -4.77 -8.88
N MET A 252 -11.46 -5.51 -9.85
CA MET A 252 -10.32 -6.40 -9.66
C MET A 252 -9.09 -5.65 -9.17
N LEU A 253 -8.72 -4.53 -9.81
CA LEU A 253 -7.56 -3.73 -9.40
C LEU A 253 -7.73 -3.19 -7.97
N VAL A 254 -8.90 -2.69 -7.60
CA VAL A 254 -9.18 -2.25 -6.23
C VAL A 254 -9.03 -3.41 -5.24
N ALA A 255 -9.57 -4.59 -5.56
CA ALA A 255 -9.43 -5.77 -4.71
C ALA A 255 -7.97 -6.17 -4.50
N VAL A 256 -7.17 -6.19 -5.57
CA VAL A 256 -5.73 -6.49 -5.50
C VAL A 256 -4.99 -5.44 -4.68
N ILE A 257 -5.25 -4.14 -4.92
CA ILE A 257 -4.65 -3.04 -4.15
C ILE A 257 -4.95 -3.15 -2.65
N LEU A 258 -6.20 -3.46 -2.30
CA LEU A 258 -6.60 -3.64 -0.90
C LEU A 258 -5.91 -4.86 -0.28
N ASN A 259 -5.79 -5.95 -1.02
CA ASN A 259 -5.10 -7.15 -0.55
C ASN A 259 -3.61 -6.89 -0.32
N ASP A 260 -2.94 -6.25 -1.28
CA ASP A 260 -1.52 -5.88 -1.17
C ASP A 260 -1.31 -4.90 -0.01
N ALA A 261 -2.17 -3.90 0.16
CA ALA A 261 -2.07 -2.98 1.30
C ALA A 261 -2.28 -3.67 2.65
N ARG A 262 -3.17 -4.67 2.74
CA ARG A 262 -3.33 -5.48 3.95
C ARG A 262 -2.10 -6.33 4.23
N ALA A 263 -1.53 -6.97 3.20
CA ALA A 263 -0.30 -7.75 3.33
C ALA A 263 0.87 -6.89 3.84
N LEU A 264 1.04 -5.68 3.27
CA LEU A 264 2.07 -4.74 3.70
C LEU A 264 1.89 -4.25 5.14
N ARG A 265 0.65 -4.04 5.60
CA ARG A 265 0.38 -3.71 7.01
C ARG A 265 0.74 -4.86 7.95
N GLY A 266 0.57 -6.11 7.51
CA GLY A 266 1.02 -7.28 8.26
C GLY A 266 2.55 -7.32 8.39
N GLU A 267 3.28 -6.99 7.33
CA GLU A 267 4.75 -6.91 7.37
C GLU A 267 5.25 -5.79 8.29
N GLU A 268 4.57 -4.64 8.35
CA GLU A 268 4.90 -3.54 9.27
C GLU A 268 4.80 -3.95 10.74
N GLN A 269 3.88 -4.86 11.10
CA GLN A 269 3.79 -5.43 12.45
C GLN A 269 4.99 -6.31 12.81
N THR A 270 5.52 -7.07 11.85
CA THR A 270 6.78 -7.80 12.04
C THR A 270 7.96 -6.84 12.25
N LEU A 271 8.03 -5.77 11.45
CA LEU A 271 9.11 -4.78 11.56
C LEU A 271 9.07 -4.01 12.88
N SER A 272 7.90 -3.85 13.51
CA SER A 272 7.80 -3.19 14.82
C SER A 272 8.45 -4.03 15.93
N LEU A 273 8.36 -5.36 15.85
CA LEU A 273 9.09 -6.26 16.75
C LEU A 273 10.61 -6.19 16.51
N LEU A 274 11.05 -6.12 15.25
CA LEU A 274 12.47 -5.95 14.94
C LEU A 274 13.01 -4.59 15.41
N HIS A 275 12.24 -3.51 15.28
CA HIS A 275 12.60 -2.22 15.86
C HIS A 275 12.67 -2.28 17.38
N LEU A 276 11.75 -2.99 18.04
CA LEU A 276 11.84 -3.20 19.49
C LEU A 276 13.10 -3.99 19.88
N LEU A 277 13.54 -4.95 19.07
CA LEU A 277 14.78 -5.69 19.32
C LEU A 277 16.04 -4.84 19.06
N ALA A 278 15.98 -3.91 18.09
CA ALA A 278 17.11 -3.06 17.70
C ALA A 278 17.25 -1.80 18.58
N ASP A 279 16.14 -1.11 18.84
CA ASP A 279 16.05 0.13 19.64
C ASP A 279 15.63 -0.15 21.10
N GLY A 280 15.43 -1.43 21.44
CA GLY A 280 15.05 -1.87 22.77
C GLY A 280 16.01 -1.33 23.82
N ARG A 281 15.46 -0.91 24.95
CA ARG A 281 16.28 -0.41 26.06
C ARG A 281 17.19 -1.52 26.58
N ASP A 282 18.40 -1.16 27.01
CA ASP A 282 19.38 -2.08 27.62
C ASP A 282 18.90 -2.68 28.97
N ASP A 283 17.72 -2.31 29.45
CA ASP A 283 17.10 -2.84 30.67
C ASP A 283 15.92 -3.77 30.37
N LEU A 284 15.98 -5.00 30.90
CA LEU A 284 14.93 -6.01 30.77
C LEU A 284 13.51 -5.49 31.10
N PRO A 285 13.28 -4.73 32.19
CA PRO A 285 11.93 -4.22 32.49
C PRO A 285 11.43 -3.20 31.46
N GLY A 286 12.33 -2.39 30.89
CA GLY A 286 12.01 -1.46 29.81
C GLY A 286 11.69 -2.19 28.50
N PHE A 287 12.45 -3.23 28.18
CA PHE A 287 12.19 -4.11 27.04
C PHE A 287 10.84 -4.82 27.15
N LEU A 288 10.53 -5.45 28.29
CA LEU A 288 9.26 -6.17 28.49
C LEU A 288 8.04 -5.23 28.48
N ARG A 289 8.16 -4.01 29.02
CA ARG A 289 7.12 -2.97 28.88
C ARG A 289 6.93 -2.52 27.44
N GLY A 290 8.03 -2.38 26.67
CA GLY A 290 7.96 -2.08 25.24
C GLY A 290 7.29 -3.20 24.44
N LEU A 291 7.52 -4.45 24.85
CA LEU A 291 6.92 -5.63 24.24
C LEU A 291 5.40 -5.71 24.48
N GLN A 292 4.92 -5.41 25.69
CA GLN A 292 3.49 -5.35 26.01
C GLN A 292 2.71 -4.32 25.18
N GLY A 293 3.39 -3.30 24.65
CA GLY A 293 2.78 -2.30 23.77
C GLY A 293 2.65 -2.73 22.30
N GLN A 294 3.13 -3.92 21.93
CA GLN A 294 3.12 -4.39 20.53
C GLN A 294 1.86 -5.21 20.24
N PRO A 295 1.21 -5.03 19.06
CA PRO A 295 -0.04 -5.73 18.71
C PRO A 295 0.07 -7.26 18.71
N LEU A 296 1.25 -7.80 18.36
CA LEU A 296 1.49 -9.24 18.31
C LEU A 296 1.51 -9.88 19.71
N VAL A 297 1.68 -9.04 20.73
CA VAL A 297 1.83 -9.39 22.14
C VAL A 297 0.71 -8.72 22.97
N GLU A 298 -0.35 -8.23 22.30
CA GLU A 298 -1.50 -7.60 22.94
C GLU A 298 -2.18 -8.62 23.86
N GLY A 299 -2.18 -8.35 25.17
CA GLY A 299 -2.60 -9.30 26.20
C GLY A 299 -1.47 -10.09 26.88
N ALA A 300 -0.20 -9.74 26.65
CA ALA A 300 0.93 -10.31 27.39
C ALA A 300 0.79 -10.09 28.90
N VAL A 301 0.74 -11.18 29.65
CA VAL A 301 0.81 -11.16 31.11
C VAL A 301 2.24 -11.48 31.52
N LEU A 302 2.83 -10.56 32.27
CA LEU A 302 4.14 -10.75 32.87
C LEU A 302 3.93 -11.49 34.20
N VAL A 303 4.48 -12.69 34.30
CA VAL A 303 4.26 -13.60 35.42
C VAL A 303 5.56 -13.63 36.24
N GLY A 304 5.46 -13.17 37.49
CA GLY A 304 6.58 -13.13 38.42
C GLY A 304 6.75 -14.43 39.20
N ALA A 305 7.81 -14.49 40.01
CA ALA A 305 8.06 -15.64 40.89
C ALA A 305 6.92 -15.88 41.90
N ASP A 306 6.27 -14.81 42.39
CA ASP A 306 5.16 -14.90 43.34
C ASP A 306 3.92 -15.58 42.72
N ASP A 307 3.67 -15.36 41.43
CA ASP A 307 2.55 -15.96 40.69
C ASP A 307 2.80 -17.44 40.35
N LEU A 308 4.05 -17.91 40.51
CA LEU A 308 4.51 -19.26 40.21
C LEU A 308 4.78 -20.11 41.46
N ALA A 309 4.45 -19.59 42.66
CA ALA A 309 4.75 -20.25 43.94
C ALA A 309 4.14 -21.67 44.07
N ASP A 310 3.09 -21.97 43.31
CA ASP A 310 2.39 -23.27 43.32
C ASP A 310 3.03 -24.33 42.40
N LEU A 311 4.06 -23.95 41.62
CA LEU A 311 4.72 -24.80 40.62
C LEU A 311 6.17 -25.10 41.03
N ASP A 312 6.64 -26.31 40.71
CA ASP A 312 8.04 -26.67 41.00
C ASP A 312 9.00 -25.93 40.07
N THR A 313 9.81 -25.05 40.65
CA THR A 313 10.84 -24.27 39.93
C THR A 313 11.85 -25.15 39.20
N ALA A 314 12.22 -26.32 39.74
CA ALA A 314 13.19 -27.21 39.11
C ALA A 314 12.63 -27.85 37.84
N VAL A 315 11.34 -28.21 37.85
CA VAL A 315 10.62 -28.73 36.68
C VAL A 315 10.47 -27.63 35.64
N LEU A 316 10.09 -26.41 36.04
CA LEU A 316 9.98 -25.27 35.14
C LEU A 316 11.32 -24.91 34.47
N ASP A 317 12.41 -24.89 35.23
CA ASP A 317 13.74 -24.59 34.68
C ASP A 317 14.20 -25.65 33.65
N ALA A 318 14.02 -26.93 33.95
CA ALA A 318 14.30 -28.02 33.01
C ALA A 318 13.46 -27.89 31.73
N LEU A 319 12.18 -27.56 31.88
CA LEU A 319 11.23 -27.40 30.78
C LEU A 319 11.64 -26.24 29.85
N PHE A 320 11.98 -25.07 30.40
CA PHE A 320 12.38 -23.90 29.62
C PHE A 320 13.82 -23.94 29.12
N ASP A 321 14.68 -24.77 29.72
CA ASP A 321 16.01 -25.09 29.18
C ASP A 321 15.93 -25.94 27.92
N ALA A 322 15.04 -26.94 27.91
CA ALA A 322 14.77 -27.73 26.71
C ALA A 322 13.99 -26.93 25.65
N ARG A 323 13.04 -26.11 26.08
CA ARG A 323 12.10 -25.38 25.20
C ARG A 323 11.91 -23.94 25.70
N PRO A 324 12.71 -22.98 25.22
CA PRO A 324 12.64 -21.59 25.67
C PRO A 324 11.28 -20.90 25.39
N VAL A 325 10.55 -21.42 24.40
CA VAL A 325 9.18 -21.02 24.04
C VAL A 325 8.31 -22.27 24.09
N LEU A 326 7.34 -22.30 25.01
CA LEU A 326 6.38 -23.39 25.16
C LEU A 326 5.09 -23.08 24.41
N ARG A 327 4.48 -24.12 23.83
CA ARG A 327 3.17 -24.06 23.18
C ARG A 327 2.16 -24.89 23.93
N ARG A 328 0.87 -24.53 23.84
CA ARG A 328 -0.21 -25.37 24.38
C ARG A 328 -0.20 -26.79 23.80
N THR A 329 0.20 -26.95 22.53
CA THR A 329 0.32 -28.27 21.88
C THR A 329 1.48 -29.11 22.41
N ASP A 330 2.43 -28.52 23.12
CA ASP A 330 3.59 -29.23 23.65
C ASP A 330 3.27 -30.02 24.91
N ALA A 331 2.12 -29.77 25.54
CA ALA A 331 1.57 -30.58 26.63
C ALA A 331 1.44 -32.05 26.21
N GLY A 332 0.94 -32.31 24.99
CA GLY A 332 0.79 -33.68 24.46
C GLY A 332 2.10 -34.38 24.08
N ARG A 333 3.24 -33.69 24.19
CA ARG A 333 4.59 -34.24 23.92
C ARG A 333 5.44 -34.38 25.19
N ALA A 334 4.96 -33.86 26.32
CA ALA A 334 5.62 -33.95 27.61
C ALA A 334 5.15 -35.19 28.38
N SER A 335 5.94 -35.67 29.33
CA SER A 335 5.64 -36.88 30.11
C SER A 335 5.49 -36.56 31.59
N GLY A 336 4.44 -37.09 32.24
CA GLY A 336 4.22 -36.97 33.68
C GLY A 336 4.06 -35.52 34.14
N ASP A 337 4.79 -35.15 35.19
CA ASP A 337 4.68 -33.85 35.88
C ASP A 337 4.90 -32.64 34.95
N GLU A 338 5.71 -32.77 33.89
CA GLU A 338 5.91 -31.70 32.90
C GLU A 338 4.62 -31.34 32.14
N SER A 339 3.81 -32.35 31.79
CA SER A 339 2.55 -32.13 31.08
C SER A 339 1.56 -31.38 31.97
N ASP A 340 1.53 -31.73 33.26
CA ASP A 340 0.62 -31.11 34.24
C ASP A 340 1.03 -29.65 34.51
N HIS A 341 2.33 -29.38 34.64
CA HIS A 341 2.84 -28.01 34.78
C HIS A 341 2.54 -27.16 33.53
N ILE A 342 2.71 -27.73 32.34
CA ILE A 342 2.37 -27.07 31.07
C ILE A 342 0.86 -26.75 31.02
N ALA A 343 0.01 -27.74 31.28
CA ALA A 343 -1.44 -27.57 31.23
C ALA A 343 -1.92 -26.53 32.24
N HIS A 344 -1.40 -26.57 33.47
CA HIS A 344 -1.72 -25.62 34.52
C HIS A 344 -1.32 -24.19 34.15
N LEU A 345 -0.12 -23.97 33.60
CA LEU A 345 0.32 -22.65 33.13
C LEU A 345 -0.60 -22.11 32.04
N PHE A 346 -0.96 -22.94 31.06
CA PHE A 346 -1.80 -22.49 29.95
C PHE A 346 -3.24 -22.21 30.35
N ASP A 347 -3.82 -22.99 31.26
CA ASP A 347 -5.19 -22.74 31.74
C ASP A 347 -5.25 -21.56 32.71
N ARG A 348 -4.27 -21.42 33.64
CA ARG A 348 -4.24 -20.31 34.62
C ARG A 348 -4.13 -18.94 33.95
N PHE A 349 -3.30 -18.82 32.91
CA PHE A 349 -3.07 -17.55 32.22
C PHE A 349 -3.84 -17.42 30.91
N ALA A 350 -4.74 -18.37 30.59
CA ALA A 350 -5.47 -18.44 29.32
C ALA A 350 -4.55 -18.24 28.09
N ALA A 351 -3.32 -18.76 28.17
CA ALA A 351 -2.28 -18.50 27.19
C ALA A 351 -2.26 -19.57 26.10
N THR A 352 -1.61 -19.25 24.99
CA THR A 352 -1.26 -20.21 23.93
C THR A 352 0.24 -20.41 23.79
N HIS A 353 1.02 -19.40 24.19
CA HIS A 353 2.49 -19.46 24.28
C HIS A 353 2.95 -18.93 25.64
N VAL A 354 3.98 -19.56 26.21
CA VAL A 354 4.67 -19.04 27.40
C VAL A 354 6.17 -18.98 27.11
N ILE A 355 6.80 -17.86 27.44
CA ILE A 355 8.19 -17.55 27.15
C ILE A 355 8.93 -17.26 28.44
N ARG A 356 10.13 -17.81 28.64
CA ARG A 356 10.99 -17.43 29.76
C ARG A 356 11.77 -16.16 29.44
N ALA A 357 11.53 -15.09 30.19
CA ALA A 357 12.18 -13.79 30.02
C ALA A 357 13.44 -13.63 30.90
N SER A 358 13.44 -14.19 32.11
CA SER A 358 14.61 -14.21 33.01
C SER A 358 14.62 -15.50 33.83
N ARG A 359 15.82 -15.98 34.18
CA ARG A 359 16.02 -17.13 35.08
C ARG A 359 16.05 -16.74 36.56
N ALA A 360 16.62 -15.57 36.89
CA ALA A 360 16.80 -15.14 38.28
C ALA A 360 16.60 -13.62 38.41
N PRO A 361 15.46 -13.14 38.95
CA PRO A 361 14.28 -13.92 39.35
C PRO A 361 13.55 -14.53 38.14
N LEU A 362 12.96 -15.71 38.31
CA LEU A 362 12.17 -16.38 37.26
C LEU A 362 11.03 -15.46 36.83
N THR A 363 11.07 -15.03 35.57
CA THR A 363 10.05 -14.16 34.98
C THR A 363 9.58 -14.80 33.70
N LEU A 364 8.28 -15.08 33.60
CA LEU A 364 7.65 -15.64 32.41
C LEU A 364 6.77 -14.59 31.74
N LEU A 365 6.60 -14.74 30.43
CA LEU A 365 5.68 -13.96 29.63
C LEU A 365 4.65 -14.91 29.03
N ALA A 366 3.41 -14.79 29.47
CA ALA A 366 2.28 -15.56 28.96
C ALA A 366 1.56 -14.78 27.87
N LEU A 367 1.33 -15.42 26.72
CA LEU A 367 0.83 -14.80 25.50
C LEU A 367 -0.37 -15.58 24.96
N SER A 368 -1.46 -14.86 24.65
CA SER A 368 -2.63 -15.41 23.99
C SER A 368 -2.64 -15.04 22.51
N MET A 369 -2.03 -15.88 21.68
CA MET A 369 -2.14 -15.75 20.21
C MET A 369 -3.27 -16.66 19.69
N PRO A 370 -4.21 -16.15 18.86
CA PRO A 370 -5.19 -16.98 18.17
C PRO A 370 -4.50 -18.05 17.30
N ALA A 371 -5.02 -19.27 17.26
CA ALA A 371 -4.44 -20.37 16.47
C ALA A 371 -4.30 -20.05 14.97
N ILE A 372 -5.13 -19.15 14.45
CA ILE A 372 -5.09 -18.67 13.06
C ILE A 372 -3.89 -17.72 12.83
N ALA A 373 -3.36 -17.07 13.87
CA ALA A 373 -2.21 -16.18 13.82
C ALA A 373 -0.85 -16.90 14.06
N ALA A 374 -0.89 -18.17 14.47
CA ALA A 374 0.31 -18.97 14.69
C ALA A 374 0.96 -19.39 13.35
N SER A 375 1.81 -18.52 12.81
CA SER A 375 2.62 -18.81 11.62
C SER A 375 4.05 -19.21 12.02
N PRO A 376 4.76 -20.02 11.22
CA PRO A 376 6.17 -20.36 11.48
C PRO A 376 7.08 -19.14 11.64
N ARG A 377 6.72 -18.03 10.99
CA ARG A 377 7.44 -16.75 11.08
C ARG A 377 7.23 -16.07 12.44
N ALA A 378 5.99 -16.01 12.94
CA ALA A 378 5.69 -15.48 14.27
C ALA A 378 6.42 -16.27 15.37
N GLU A 379 6.55 -17.58 15.22
CA GLU A 379 7.30 -18.41 16.16
C GLU A 379 8.80 -18.09 16.18
N LEU A 380 9.37 -17.79 15.02
CA LEU A 380 10.78 -17.38 14.88
C LEU A 380 11.02 -16.01 15.53
N GLU A 381 10.07 -15.09 15.38
CA GLU A 381 10.09 -13.78 16.03
C GLU A 381 9.99 -13.91 17.56
N LEU A 382 9.10 -14.76 18.08
CA LEU A 382 8.99 -15.03 19.53
C LEU A 382 10.28 -15.63 20.10
N ARG A 383 10.97 -16.50 19.35
CA ARG A 383 12.28 -17.01 19.75
C ARG A 383 13.35 -15.92 19.77
N ALA A 384 13.34 -15.00 18.81
CA ALA A 384 14.27 -13.86 18.81
C ALA A 384 14.04 -12.94 20.02
N VAL A 385 12.77 -12.68 20.36
CA VAL A 385 12.37 -11.93 21.55
C VAL A 385 12.84 -12.62 22.83
N GLN A 386 12.64 -13.93 22.93
CA GLN A 386 13.10 -14.74 24.06
C GLN A 386 14.63 -14.63 24.24
N HIS A 387 15.38 -14.77 23.14
CA HIS A 387 16.83 -14.74 23.17
C HIS A 387 17.37 -13.37 23.61
N MET A 388 16.77 -12.27 23.15
CA MET A 388 17.13 -10.93 23.62
C MET A 388 16.78 -10.72 25.09
N ALA A 389 15.61 -11.18 25.54
CA ALA A 389 15.24 -11.10 26.95
C ALA A 389 16.25 -11.86 27.84
N SER A 390 16.69 -13.06 27.44
CA SER A 390 17.70 -13.81 28.19
C SER A 390 19.04 -13.08 28.23
N LEU A 391 19.51 -12.52 27.11
CA LEU A 391 20.77 -11.77 27.07
C LEU A 391 20.74 -10.51 27.95
N LEU A 392 19.62 -9.80 27.98
CA LEU A 392 19.43 -8.64 28.85
C LEU A 392 19.35 -9.03 30.34
N SER A 393 18.84 -10.22 30.64
CA SER A 393 18.82 -10.76 32.01
C SER A 393 20.22 -11.14 32.50
N GLU A 394 21.04 -11.75 31.63
CA GLU A 394 22.40 -12.19 31.96
C GLU A 394 23.37 -11.03 32.18
N ARG A 395 23.19 -9.90 31.48
CA ARG A 395 23.99 -8.68 31.72
C ARG A 395 23.81 -8.03 33.10
N ARG A 396 22.76 -8.42 33.84
CA ARG A 396 22.45 -7.91 35.18
C ARG A 396 22.93 -8.81 36.32
N GLY A 397 23.29 -10.06 36.03
CA GLY A 397 23.98 -10.96 36.96
C GLY A 397 25.48 -10.78 36.87
#